data_AF-A0A8T6N6F4-F1
#
_entry.id   AF-A0A8T6N6F4-F1
#
_cell.length_a   1.000
_cell.length_b   1.000
_cell.length_c   1.000
_cell.angle_alpha   90.00
_cell.angle_beta   90.00
_cell.angle_gamma   90.00
#
_symmetry.space_group_name_H-M   'P 1'
#
loop_
_entity.id
_entity.type
_entity.pdbx_description
1 polymer ?
#
loop_
_entity_poly.entity_id
_entity_poly.type
_entity_poly.pdbx_seq_one_letter_code
_entity_poly.pdbx_strand_id
1 'polypeptide(L)'
;DSRRIKMKMQFGITLNTKGKFGQYTYSELAHFVECTYDSVKPDELAEQYRDLLKAIMAGKVKKNTLVPYDLLSLLCDDLYNRASIDYLEGNYNEEDEPEIVKGGFHFLKKAGELRNHLVDAPVVYTEEDFAECASN
;
A
#
# COMPACT_ATOMS: atom_id res chain seq x y z
N ASP A 1 7.88 -3.06 18.27
CA ASP A 1 8.82 -3.79 17.43
C ASP A 1 9.15 -2.88 16.27
N SER A 2 10.17 -2.04 16.44
CA SER A 2 10.23 -0.69 15.84
C SER A 2 11.46 -0.49 14.96
N ARG A 3 12.02 -1.56 14.36
CA ARG A 3 13.35 -1.51 13.71
C ARG A 3 13.39 -2.01 12.27
N ARG A 4 12.27 -2.00 11.54
CA ARG A 4 12.29 -2.25 10.07
C ARG A 4 12.63 -0.98 9.26
N ILE A 5 13.52 -0.13 9.76
CA ILE A 5 13.73 1.19 9.15
C ILE A 5 14.77 1.06 8.02
N LYS A 6 14.34 1.40 6.78
CA LYS A 6 15.13 1.68 5.55
C LYS A 6 15.36 0.59 4.50
N MET A 7 14.67 -0.55 4.52
CA MET A 7 14.74 -1.42 3.33
C MET A 7 13.90 -0.86 2.19
N LYS A 8 14.52 -0.63 1.04
CA LYS A 8 13.81 -0.44 -0.22
C LYS A 8 13.67 -1.78 -0.91
N MET A 9 12.47 -2.07 -1.40
CA MET A 9 12.20 -3.25 -2.21
C MET A 9 11.44 -2.85 -3.47
N GLN A 10 11.41 -3.74 -4.46
CA GLN A 10 10.62 -3.50 -5.66
C GLN A 10 9.14 -3.35 -5.29
N PHE A 11 8.40 -2.52 -6.03
CA PHE A 11 6.96 -2.31 -5.83
C PHE A 11 6.16 -3.62 -5.92
N GLY A 12 6.65 -4.60 -6.69
CA GLY A 12 6.17 -5.99 -6.65
C GLY A 12 4.86 -6.24 -7.39
N ILE A 13 4.02 -5.23 -7.55
CA ILE A 13 2.73 -5.34 -8.25
C ILE A 13 2.62 -4.37 -9.43
N THR A 14 1.52 -4.48 -10.17
CA THR A 14 1.06 -3.42 -11.08
C THR A 14 -0.25 -2.88 -10.54
N LEU A 15 -0.25 -1.59 -10.22
CA LEU A 15 -1.41 -0.83 -9.79
C LEU A 15 -1.59 0.30 -10.81
N ASN A 16 -2.51 0.11 -11.76
CA ASN A 16 -2.64 0.99 -12.92
C ASN A 16 -3.90 1.84 -12.78
N THR A 17 -3.75 3.16 -12.92
CA THR A 17 -4.87 4.11 -13.01
C THR A 17 -5.48 4.19 -14.40
N LYS A 18 -5.04 3.32 -15.32
CA LYS A 18 -5.56 3.16 -16.68
C LYS A 18 -6.07 1.73 -16.89
N GLY A 19 -7.11 1.58 -17.71
CA GLY A 19 -7.72 0.29 -18.05
C GLY A 19 -8.95 -0.05 -17.22
N LYS A 20 -9.29 -1.34 -17.14
CA LYS A 20 -10.58 -1.83 -16.61
C LYS A 20 -10.96 -1.28 -15.23
N PHE A 21 -10.00 -1.18 -14.30
CA PHE A 21 -10.21 -0.64 -12.95
C PHE A 21 -9.53 0.72 -12.75
N GLY A 22 -9.16 1.39 -13.84
CA GLY A 22 -8.33 2.59 -13.79
C GLY A 22 -8.98 3.77 -13.07
N GLN A 23 -10.26 4.04 -13.36
CA GLN A 23 -11.01 5.11 -12.72
C GLN A 23 -11.21 4.86 -11.22
N TYR A 24 -11.66 3.65 -10.85
CA TYR A 24 -11.78 3.24 -9.45
C TYR A 24 -10.42 3.38 -8.72
N THR A 25 -9.36 2.83 -9.30
CA THR A 25 -8.01 2.91 -8.71
C THR A 25 -7.55 4.36 -8.53
N TYR A 26 -7.81 5.23 -9.52
CA TYR A 26 -7.46 6.64 -9.43
C TYR A 26 -8.23 7.35 -8.31
N SER A 27 -9.55 7.16 -8.25
CA SER A 27 -10.41 7.79 -7.24
C SER A 27 -9.99 7.40 -5.82
N GLU A 28 -9.74 6.11 -5.58
CA GLU A 28 -9.36 5.64 -4.25
C GLU A 28 -7.95 6.11 -3.85
N LEU A 29 -6.98 6.11 -4.77
CA LEU A 29 -5.66 6.66 -4.48
C LEU A 29 -5.70 8.17 -4.20
N ALA A 30 -6.59 8.91 -4.88
CA ALA A 30 -6.82 10.32 -4.60
C ALA A 30 -7.43 10.53 -3.21
N HIS A 31 -8.39 9.69 -2.82
CA HIS A 31 -8.96 9.68 -1.47
C HIS A 31 -7.88 9.37 -0.41
N PHE A 32 -7.01 8.39 -0.64
CA PHE A 32 -5.90 8.09 0.28
C PHE A 32 -4.97 9.31 0.44
N VAL A 33 -4.65 10.01 -0.66
CA VAL A 33 -3.85 11.24 -0.63
C VAL A 33 -4.47 12.34 0.24
N GLU A 34 -5.80 12.45 0.26
CA GLU A 34 -6.54 13.43 1.06
C GLU A 34 -6.51 13.09 2.55
N CYS A 35 -6.68 11.81 2.90
CA CYS A 35 -6.73 11.36 4.30
C CYS A 35 -5.35 11.08 4.91
N THR A 36 -4.27 11.11 4.12
CA THR A 36 -2.93 10.64 4.55
C THR A 36 -2.43 11.30 5.85
N TYR A 37 -2.62 12.61 6.03
CA TYR A 37 -2.14 13.31 7.23
C TYR A 37 -2.94 13.02 8.50
N ASP A 38 -4.16 12.48 8.35
CA ASP A 38 -5.01 12.08 9.47
C ASP A 38 -4.72 10.64 9.89
N SER A 39 -4.38 9.76 8.94
CA SER A 39 -4.19 8.33 9.18
C SER A 39 -2.73 7.88 9.35
N VAL A 40 -1.76 8.64 8.84
CA VAL A 40 -0.34 8.26 8.88
C VAL A 40 0.45 9.21 9.78
N LYS A 41 1.23 8.64 10.71
CA LYS A 41 2.16 9.37 11.57
C LYS A 41 3.52 8.67 11.60
N PRO A 42 4.63 9.43 11.71
CA PRO A 42 4.72 10.89 11.79
C PRO A 42 4.46 11.59 10.44
N ASP A 43 4.36 12.93 10.44
CA ASP A 43 4.03 13.72 9.24
C ASP A 43 5.04 13.55 8.10
N GLU A 44 6.31 13.27 8.42
CA GLU A 44 7.34 12.93 7.42
C GLU A 44 7.01 11.64 6.66
N LEU A 45 6.51 10.61 7.36
CA LEU A 45 6.07 9.37 6.74
C LEU A 45 4.80 9.59 5.90
N ALA A 46 3.89 10.42 6.41
CA ALA A 46 2.68 10.82 5.70
C ALA A 46 3.01 11.54 4.37
N GLU A 47 3.97 12.47 4.38
CA GLU A 47 4.41 13.16 3.16
C GLU A 47 5.04 12.19 2.14
N GLN A 48 5.93 11.31 2.59
CA GLN A 48 6.53 10.29 1.73
C GLN A 48 5.50 9.34 1.12
N TYR A 49 4.51 8.94 1.91
CA TYR A 49 3.43 8.08 1.44
C TYR A 49 2.56 8.80 0.41
N ARG A 50 2.21 10.06 0.67
CA ARG A 50 1.45 10.91 -0.25
C ARG A 50 2.15 11.09 -1.59
N ASP A 51 3.47 11.24 -1.57
CA ASP A 51 4.28 11.34 -2.79
C ASP A 51 4.32 10.03 -3.58
N LEU A 52 4.40 8.89 -2.88
CA LEU A 52 4.27 7.57 -3.51
C LEU A 52 2.91 7.43 -4.22
N LEU A 53 1.80 7.75 -3.54
CA LEU A 53 0.45 7.67 -4.11
C LEU A 53 0.31 8.55 -5.36
N LYS A 54 0.77 9.80 -5.30
CA LYS A 54 0.80 10.71 -6.47
C LYS A 54 1.66 10.16 -7.60
N ALA A 55 2.80 9.54 -7.29
CA ALA A 55 3.67 8.94 -8.30
C ALA A 55 3.03 7.71 -8.97
N ILE A 56 2.26 6.91 -8.23
CA ILE A 56 1.45 5.81 -8.77
C ILE A 56 0.41 6.37 -9.72
N MET A 57 -0.37 7.37 -9.28
CA MET A 57 -1.40 8.01 -10.09
C MET A 57 -0.86 8.61 -11.39
N ALA A 58 0.33 9.20 -11.34
CA ALA A 58 1.04 9.75 -12.49
C ALA A 58 1.67 8.67 -13.41
N GLY A 59 1.56 7.37 -13.07
CA GLY A 59 2.14 6.27 -13.84
C GLY A 59 3.67 6.19 -13.77
N LYS A 60 4.29 6.79 -12.75
CA LYS A 60 5.75 6.80 -12.56
C LYS A 60 6.27 5.58 -11.80
N VAL A 61 5.40 4.91 -11.06
CA VAL A 61 5.72 3.69 -10.31
C VAL A 61 5.42 2.46 -11.15
N LYS A 62 6.45 1.64 -11.38
CA LYS A 62 6.39 0.36 -12.09
C LYS A 62 6.68 -0.77 -11.12
N LYS A 63 6.41 -2.02 -11.53
CA LYS A 63 6.65 -3.22 -10.71
C LYS A 63 8.07 -3.29 -10.13
N ASN A 64 9.07 -2.80 -10.85
CA ASN A 64 10.48 -2.80 -10.45
C ASN A 64 10.95 -1.51 -9.75
N THR A 65 10.09 -0.51 -9.57
CA THR A 65 10.43 0.72 -8.84
C THR A 65 10.78 0.37 -7.40
N LEU A 66 11.90 0.87 -6.88
CA LEU A 66 12.31 0.67 -5.50
C LEU A 66 11.57 1.63 -4.57
N VAL A 67 10.82 1.07 -3.62
CA VAL A 67 9.99 1.80 -2.66
C VAL A 67 10.35 1.34 -1.24
N PRO A 68 10.42 2.24 -0.26
CA PRO A 68 10.59 1.86 1.15
C PRO A 68 9.52 0.85 1.59
N TYR A 69 9.94 -0.15 2.35
CA TYR A 69 9.08 -1.20 2.90
C TYR A 69 7.87 -0.63 3.64
N ASP A 70 8.10 0.36 4.51
CA ASP A 70 7.04 0.95 5.33
C ASP A 70 5.92 1.58 4.47
N LEU A 71 6.28 2.24 3.37
CA LEU A 71 5.30 2.82 2.46
C LEU A 71 4.53 1.76 1.67
N LEU A 72 5.17 0.62 1.35
CA LEU A 72 4.48 -0.51 0.72
C LEU A 72 3.56 -1.22 1.69
N SER A 73 3.94 -1.31 2.98
CA SER A 73 3.09 -1.85 4.03
C SER A 73 1.85 -0.98 4.21
N LEU A 74 2.02 0.34 4.30
CA LEU A 74 0.89 1.29 4.36
C LEU A 74 -0.04 1.14 3.15
N LEU A 75 0.51 1.05 1.95
CA LEU A 75 -0.30 0.82 0.75
C LEU A 75 -1.06 -0.51 0.81
N CYS A 76 -0.41 -1.58 1.28
CA CYS A 76 -1.05 -2.89 1.42
C CYS A 76 -2.25 -2.81 2.38
N ASP A 77 -2.08 -2.11 3.50
CA ASP A 77 -3.14 -1.96 4.51
C ASP A 77 -4.30 -1.10 4.00
N ASP A 78 -4.03 0.01 3.32
CA ASP A 78 -5.07 0.86 2.72
C ASP A 78 -5.88 0.12 1.64
N LEU A 79 -5.21 -0.65 0.78
CA LEU A 79 -5.88 -1.46 -0.24
C LEU A 79 -6.77 -2.52 0.40
N TYR A 80 -6.30 -3.19 1.45
CA TYR A 80 -7.09 -4.19 2.17
C TYR A 80 -8.27 -3.55 2.91
N ASN A 81 -8.06 -2.42 3.57
CA ASN A 81 -9.10 -1.68 4.27
C ASN A 81 -10.22 -1.23 3.32
N ARG A 82 -9.85 -0.64 2.17
CA ARG A 82 -10.82 -0.26 1.15
C ARG A 82 -11.57 -1.47 0.59
N ALA A 83 -10.87 -2.58 0.35
CA ALA A 83 -11.51 -3.82 -0.05
C ALA A 83 -12.44 -4.41 1.02
N SER A 84 -12.18 -4.17 2.31
CA SER A 84 -13.08 -4.57 3.39
C SER A 84 -14.43 -3.88 3.23
N ILE A 85 -14.39 -2.55 3.11
CA ILE A 85 -15.57 -1.69 3.01
C ILE A 85 -16.36 -2.01 1.72
N ASP A 86 -15.67 -2.03 0.59
CA ASP A 86 -16.31 -2.08 -0.73
C ASP A 86 -16.68 -3.50 -1.18
N TYR A 87 -16.17 -4.55 -0.51
CA TYR A 87 -16.36 -5.95 -0.95
C TYR A 87 -16.50 -6.99 0.17
N LEU A 88 -15.76 -6.95 1.28
CA LEU A 88 -15.82 -8.04 2.27
C LEU A 88 -16.97 -7.90 3.27
N GLU A 89 -17.33 -6.67 3.65
CA GLU A 89 -18.35 -6.42 4.67
C GLU A 89 -19.78 -6.69 4.17
N GLY A 90 -19.97 -6.77 2.84
CA GLY A 90 -21.28 -7.09 2.26
C GLY A 90 -22.31 -5.96 2.40
N ASN A 91 -21.88 -4.74 2.73
CA ASN A 91 -22.74 -3.57 2.94
C ASN A 91 -23.08 -2.81 1.66
N TYR A 92 -22.91 -3.43 0.49
CA TYR A 92 -23.13 -2.84 -0.83
C TYR A 92 -24.34 -3.50 -1.50
N ASN A 93 -25.00 -2.76 -2.40
CA ASN A 93 -25.97 -3.37 -3.32
C ASN A 93 -25.28 -3.68 -4.65
N GLU A 94 -25.03 -4.96 -4.94
CA GLU A 94 -24.37 -5.39 -6.19
C GLU A 94 -25.12 -4.94 -7.46
N GLU A 95 -26.44 -4.77 -7.37
CA GLU A 95 -27.26 -4.34 -8.50
C GLU A 95 -27.11 -2.84 -8.78
N ASP A 96 -26.89 -2.04 -7.73
CA ASP A 96 -26.77 -0.58 -7.83
C ASP A 96 -25.31 -0.13 -8.03
N GLU A 97 -24.35 -0.84 -7.43
CA GLU A 97 -22.94 -0.44 -7.36
C GLU A 97 -21.95 -1.52 -7.85
N PRO A 98 -22.17 -2.17 -9.01
CA PRO A 98 -21.35 -3.30 -9.46
C PRO A 98 -19.88 -2.93 -9.70
N GLU A 99 -19.56 -1.67 -9.95
CA GLU A 99 -18.19 -1.22 -10.17
C GLU A 99 -17.41 -1.00 -8.87
N ILE A 100 -18.10 -0.65 -7.78
CA ILE A 100 -17.49 -0.55 -6.44
C ILE A 100 -17.10 -1.94 -5.95
N VAL A 101 -18.01 -2.91 -6.07
CA VAL A 101 -17.77 -4.31 -5.67
C VAL A 101 -16.61 -4.93 -6.44
N LYS A 102 -16.59 -4.77 -7.77
CA LYS A 102 -15.47 -5.26 -8.59
C LYS A 102 -14.16 -4.52 -8.29
N GLY A 103 -14.24 -3.24 -7.96
CA GLY A 103 -13.11 -2.43 -7.51
C GLY A 103 -12.54 -2.91 -6.17
N GLY A 104 -13.40 -3.15 -5.18
CA GLY A 104 -13.03 -3.72 -3.88
C GLY A 104 -12.37 -5.09 -4.04
N PHE A 105 -12.95 -5.97 -4.88
CA PHE A 105 -12.31 -7.26 -5.22
C PHE A 105 -10.94 -7.09 -5.91
N HIS A 106 -10.82 -6.10 -6.81
CA HIS A 106 -9.54 -5.78 -7.45
C HIS A 106 -8.49 -5.38 -6.40
N PHE A 107 -8.84 -4.53 -5.44
CA PHE A 107 -7.94 -4.10 -4.36
C PHE A 107 -7.60 -5.24 -3.40
N LEU A 108 -8.55 -6.12 -3.08
CA LEU A 108 -8.28 -7.32 -2.28
C LEU A 108 -7.18 -8.18 -2.93
N LYS A 109 -7.28 -8.39 -4.25
CA LYS A 109 -6.26 -9.12 -5.01
C LYS A 109 -4.90 -8.42 -4.94
N LYS A 110 -4.86 -7.10 -5.08
CA LYS A 110 -3.61 -6.31 -5.04
C LYS A 110 -2.98 -6.27 -3.66
N ALA A 111 -3.78 -6.16 -2.60
CA ALA A 111 -3.31 -6.30 -1.23
C ALA A 111 -2.73 -7.70 -0.98
N GLY A 112 -3.37 -8.77 -1.47
CA GLY A 112 -2.84 -10.13 -1.38
C GLY A 112 -1.50 -10.32 -2.12
N GLU A 113 -1.38 -9.78 -3.34
CA GLU A 113 -0.13 -9.79 -4.10
C GLU A 113 0.99 -9.02 -3.36
N LEU A 114 0.70 -7.85 -2.81
CA LEU A 114 1.65 -7.07 -2.01
C LEU A 114 2.03 -7.78 -0.72
N ARG A 115 1.06 -8.30 0.04
CA ARG A 115 1.32 -9.02 1.29
C ARG A 115 2.28 -10.18 1.08
N ASN A 116 2.08 -10.98 0.04
CA ASN A 116 3.01 -12.06 -0.30
C ASN A 116 4.41 -11.53 -0.64
N HIS A 117 4.48 -10.44 -1.42
CA HIS A 117 5.75 -9.81 -1.78
C HIS A 117 6.48 -9.20 -0.57
N LEU A 118 5.76 -8.72 0.43
CA LEU A 118 6.32 -8.19 1.68
C LEU A 118 6.87 -9.28 2.61
N VAL A 119 6.36 -10.52 2.52
CA VAL A 119 6.90 -11.67 3.28
C VAL A 119 8.29 -12.06 2.77
N ASP A 120 8.54 -11.88 1.47
CA ASP A 120 9.85 -12.12 0.84
C ASP A 120 10.86 -10.98 1.07
N ALA A 121 10.48 -9.94 1.84
CA ALA A 121 11.40 -8.86 2.16
C ALA A 121 12.60 -9.39 2.96
N PRO A 122 13.85 -9.10 2.53
CA PRO A 122 15.02 -9.51 3.30
C PRO A 122 14.96 -8.91 4.70
N VAL A 123 15.38 -9.66 5.72
CA VAL A 123 15.58 -9.08 7.06
C VAL A 123 16.99 -8.50 7.10
N VAL A 124 17.11 -7.17 7.17
CA VAL A 124 18.40 -6.50 7.37
C VAL A 124 18.52 -6.14 8.84
N TYR A 125 19.49 -6.77 9.49
CA TYR A 125 19.92 -6.43 10.85
C TYR A 125 20.89 -5.25 10.78
N THR A 126 20.68 -4.26 11.65
CA THR A 126 21.58 -3.11 11.78
C THR A 126 22.72 -3.40 12.77
N GLU A 127 23.81 -2.64 12.73
CA GLU A 127 24.90 -2.77 13.73
C GLU A 127 24.38 -2.56 15.17
N GLU A 128 23.32 -1.77 15.34
CA GLU A 128 22.64 -1.54 16.62
C GLU A 128 21.91 -2.80 17.12
N ASP A 129 21.33 -3.59 16.22
CA ASP A 129 20.71 -4.88 16.57
C ASP A 129 21.75 -5.90 17.07
N PHE A 130 22.98 -5.86 16.54
CA PHE A 130 24.08 -6.67 17.04
C PHE A 130 24.65 -6.16 18.36
N ALA A 131 24.68 -4.84 18.57
CA ALA A 131 25.16 -4.23 19.81
C ALA A 131 24.25 -4.56 21.01
N GLU A 132 22.93 -4.62 20.80
CA GLU A 132 21.97 -4.98 21.85
C GLU A 132 22.08 -6.47 22.24
N CYS A 133 22.37 -7.36 21.29
CA CYS A 133 22.66 -8.77 21.58
C CYS A 133 24.01 -8.97 22.29
N ALA A 134 24.99 -8.09 22.07
CA ALA A 134 26.29 -8.13 22.73
C ALA A 134 26.29 -7.50 24.14
N SER A 135 25.18 -6.89 24.55
CA SER A 135 25.04 -6.17 25.82
C SER A 135 24.29 -6.95 26.92
N ASN A 136 23.92 -8.22 26.66
CA ASN A 136 23.25 -9.12 27.60
C ASN A 136 24.15 -10.31 28.02
#